data_AF-A0A2S7Q105-F1
#
_entry.id   AF-A0A2S7Q105-F1
#
_cell.length_a   1.000
_cell.length_b   1.000
_cell.length_c   1.000
_cell.angle_alpha   90.00
_cell.angle_beta   90.00
_cell.angle_gamma   90.00
#
_symmetry.space_group_name_H-M   'P 1'
#
loop_
_entity.id
_entity.type
_entity.pdbx_description
1 polymer ?
#
loop_
_entity_poly.entity_id
_entity_poly.type
_entity_poly.pdbx_seq_one_letter_code
_entity_poly.pdbx_strand_id
1 'polypeptide(L)'
;MSAILSILRWRPWFLQESDSRQNLLESLQGRSVNIPDLQSLFREWPQGVSPELGRLENDINEKLKILTQHLRLFPEVKRREKMKAADTALFSATWWPYADFEALRTVTYLSIRLFAWDDDSCEFSTLCTDIVKATEFRSETINYINKSLGISYDPKPVETPSNAIIPMFGEIGERFRQSSSLGNSLPTSSYFP
;
A
#
# COMPACT_ATOMS: atom_id res chain seq x y z
N MET A 1 2.23 -45.49 23.79
CA MET A 1 2.23 -44.39 24.77
C MET A 1 3.34 -43.41 24.38
N SER A 2 2.96 -42.17 24.06
CA SER A 2 3.79 -40.96 23.87
C SER A 2 4.74 -40.92 22.66
N ALA A 3 4.31 -40.41 21.50
CA ALA A 3 4.24 -38.98 21.07
C ALA A 3 5.57 -38.49 20.46
N ILE A 4 5.78 -38.66 19.15
CA ILE A 4 5.69 -37.59 18.12
C ILE A 4 5.83 -36.17 18.68
N LEU A 5 7.01 -35.57 18.48
CA LEU A 5 7.20 -34.12 18.44
C LEU A 5 8.10 -33.76 17.25
N SER A 6 7.44 -33.54 16.12
CA SER A 6 7.83 -32.53 15.13
C SER A 6 7.82 -31.14 15.78
N ILE A 7 8.79 -30.27 15.47
CA ILE A 7 8.62 -28.82 15.28
C ILE A 7 9.93 -28.23 14.71
N LEU A 8 9.82 -27.82 13.45
CA LEU A 8 10.42 -26.63 12.82
C LEU A 8 11.85 -26.24 13.27
N ARG A 9 12.84 -26.85 12.60
CA ARG A 9 14.16 -26.24 12.45
C ARG A 9 14.02 -25.02 11.52
N TRP A 10 13.83 -23.84 12.10
CA TRP A 10 14.02 -22.57 11.40
C TRP A 10 15.43 -22.56 10.78
N ARG A 11 15.53 -22.63 9.45
CA ARG A 11 16.78 -22.30 8.75
C ARG A 11 16.89 -20.77 8.70
N PRO A 12 17.94 -20.16 9.27
CA PRO A 12 18.19 -18.74 9.07
C PRO A 12 18.70 -18.56 7.63
N TRP A 13 17.98 -17.79 6.82
CA TRP A 13 18.36 -17.46 5.44
C TRP A 13 19.57 -16.51 5.33
N PHE A 14 20.18 -16.10 6.45
CA PHE A 14 21.09 -14.95 6.49
C PHE A 14 22.59 -15.26 6.36
N LEU A 15 23.02 -16.48 5.98
CA LEU A 15 24.45 -16.81 5.91
C LEU A 15 24.93 -17.41 4.59
N GLN A 16 24.20 -17.25 3.48
CA GLN A 16 24.64 -17.72 2.15
C GLN A 16 24.16 -16.86 0.98
N GLU A 17 24.17 -15.53 1.11
CA GLU A 17 23.60 -14.61 0.10
C GLU A 17 24.59 -13.63 -0.57
N SER A 18 25.80 -13.44 -0.04
CA SER A 18 26.76 -12.51 -0.67
C SER A 18 27.22 -13.02 -2.03
N ASP A 19 27.61 -14.29 -2.09
CA ASP A 19 28.24 -14.88 -3.28
C ASP A 19 27.21 -15.16 -4.36
N SER A 20 25.98 -15.56 -4.00
CA SER A 20 24.91 -15.82 -4.98
C SER A 20 24.42 -14.54 -5.67
N ARG A 21 24.24 -13.46 -4.91
CA ARG A 21 23.84 -12.15 -5.46
C ARG A 21 24.95 -11.54 -6.31
N GLN A 22 26.19 -11.57 -5.83
CA GLN A 22 27.32 -11.01 -6.55
C GLN A 22 27.59 -11.77 -7.85
N ASN A 23 27.58 -13.10 -7.81
CA ASN A 23 27.71 -13.93 -9.02
C ASN A 23 26.56 -13.70 -10.01
N LEU A 24 25.33 -13.52 -9.52
CA LEU A 24 24.19 -13.17 -10.38
C LEU A 24 24.40 -11.81 -11.05
N LEU A 25 24.79 -10.78 -10.29
CA LEU A 25 25.04 -9.44 -10.83
C LEU A 25 26.15 -9.45 -11.88
N GLU A 26 27.26 -10.13 -11.62
CA GLU A 26 28.35 -10.31 -12.58
C GLU A 26 27.89 -11.08 -13.83
N SER A 27 27.02 -12.08 -13.65
CA SER A 27 26.46 -12.84 -14.79
C SER A 27 25.50 -12.03 -15.65
N LEU A 28 24.86 -11.00 -15.09
CA LEU A 28 23.90 -10.13 -15.78
C LEU A 28 24.57 -8.86 -16.36
N GLN A 29 25.71 -8.45 -15.80
CA GLN A 29 26.39 -7.22 -16.20
C GLN A 29 26.79 -7.25 -17.68
N GLY A 30 26.35 -6.25 -18.44
CA GLY A 30 26.63 -6.13 -19.88
C GLY A 30 25.85 -7.11 -20.77
N ARG A 31 24.97 -7.95 -20.21
CA ARG A 31 24.09 -8.81 -21.00
C ARG A 31 22.76 -8.13 -21.29
N SER A 32 22.21 -8.40 -22.46
CA SER A 32 20.86 -7.99 -22.80
C SER A 32 19.87 -9.00 -22.21
N VAL A 33 18.95 -8.53 -21.36
CA VAL A 33 17.83 -9.33 -20.86
C VAL A 33 16.64 -9.04 -21.77
N ASN A 34 16.19 -10.05 -22.51
CA ASN A 34 14.95 -9.96 -23.27
C ASN A 34 13.77 -10.31 -22.35
N ILE A 35 12.95 -9.32 -22.01
CA ILE A 35 11.70 -9.55 -21.29
C ILE A 35 10.64 -9.88 -22.35
N PRO A 36 10.11 -11.11 -22.38
CA PRO A 36 9.09 -11.48 -23.36
C PRO A 36 7.81 -10.67 -23.12
N ASP A 37 6.99 -10.53 -24.16
CA ASP A 37 5.67 -9.92 -24.03
C ASP A 37 4.81 -10.73 -23.04
N LEU A 38 4.56 -10.12 -21.88
CA LEU A 38 3.79 -10.73 -20.80
C LEU A 38 2.28 -10.61 -21.02
N GLN A 39 1.80 -9.85 -22.00
CA GLN A 39 0.36 -9.67 -22.25
C GLN A 39 -0.36 -11.00 -22.45
N SER A 40 0.30 -11.95 -23.11
CA SER A 40 -0.23 -13.30 -23.32
C SER A 40 -0.52 -14.04 -22.01
N LEU A 41 0.27 -13.81 -20.95
CA LEU A 41 0.10 -14.42 -19.63
C LEU A 41 -1.08 -13.81 -18.86
N PHE A 42 -1.47 -12.57 -19.19
CA PHE A 42 -2.51 -11.83 -18.51
C PHE A 42 -3.82 -11.75 -19.30
N ARG A 43 -3.98 -12.56 -20.36
CA ARG A 43 -5.18 -12.51 -21.23
C ARG A 43 -6.49 -12.69 -20.47
N GLU A 44 -6.48 -13.51 -19.42
CA GLU A 44 -7.66 -13.79 -18.59
C GLU A 44 -7.87 -12.77 -17.47
N TRP A 45 -6.90 -11.88 -17.24
CA TRP A 45 -7.01 -10.84 -16.24
C TRP A 45 -7.86 -9.69 -16.78
N PRO A 46 -8.59 -8.96 -15.90
CA PRO A 46 -9.28 -7.74 -16.27
C PRO A 46 -8.40 -6.82 -17.14
N GLN A 47 -8.86 -6.55 -18.35
CA GLN A 47 -8.21 -5.65 -19.29
C GLN A 47 -9.07 -4.40 -19.44
N GLY A 48 -8.44 -3.23 -19.36
CA GLY A 48 -9.09 -1.95 -19.65
C GLY A 48 -8.65 -0.83 -18.72
N VAL A 49 -9.32 0.30 -18.89
CA VAL A 49 -9.17 1.49 -18.05
C VAL A 49 -10.56 1.88 -17.60
N SER A 50 -10.74 2.15 -16.32
CA SER A 50 -12.03 2.60 -15.80
C SER A 50 -12.50 3.87 -16.53
N PRO A 51 -13.79 3.96 -16.93
CA PRO A 51 -14.35 5.17 -17.53
C PRO A 51 -14.33 6.36 -16.57
N GLU A 52 -14.15 6.10 -15.27
CA GLU A 52 -14.07 7.12 -14.22
C GLU A 52 -12.69 7.79 -14.12
N LEU A 53 -11.69 7.40 -14.94
CA LEU A 53 -10.32 7.92 -14.84
C LEU A 53 -10.27 9.46 -14.76
N GLY A 54 -10.96 10.17 -15.66
CA GLY A 54 -10.92 11.64 -15.65
C GLY A 54 -11.53 12.26 -14.39
N ARG A 55 -12.54 11.62 -13.80
CA ARG A 55 -13.12 12.04 -12.51
C ARG A 55 -12.15 11.74 -11.37
N LEU A 56 -11.49 10.60 -11.41
CA LEU A 56 -10.51 10.16 -10.43
C LEU A 56 -9.26 11.06 -10.43
N GLU A 57 -8.72 11.41 -11.60
CA GLU A 57 -7.58 12.31 -11.74
C GLU A 57 -7.81 13.65 -11.06
N ASN A 58 -9.00 14.24 -11.25
CA ASN A 58 -9.36 15.50 -10.60
C ASN A 58 -9.40 15.37 -9.07
N ASP A 59 -10.04 14.33 -8.55
CA ASP A 59 -10.12 14.06 -7.12
C ASP A 59 -8.72 13.82 -6.51
N ILE A 60 -7.88 13.06 -7.20
CA ILE A 60 -6.52 12.72 -6.76
C ILE A 60 -5.59 13.92 -6.80
N ASN A 61 -5.68 14.75 -7.84
CA ASN A 61 -4.88 15.98 -7.91
C ASN A 61 -5.19 16.93 -6.75
N GLU A 62 -6.46 17.09 -6.39
CA GLU A 62 -6.85 17.90 -5.23
C GLU A 62 -6.39 17.25 -3.91
N LYS A 63 -6.54 15.92 -3.78
CA LYS A 63 -6.04 15.18 -2.60
C LYS A 63 -4.53 15.35 -2.45
N LEU A 64 -3.75 15.18 -3.50
CA LEU A 64 -2.30 15.36 -3.49
C LEU A 64 -1.92 16.80 -3.16
N LYS A 65 -2.66 17.81 -3.66
CA LYS A 65 -2.45 19.22 -3.28
C LYS A 65 -2.64 19.43 -1.78
N ILE A 66 -3.69 18.86 -1.18
CA ILE A 66 -3.93 18.91 0.28
C ILE A 66 -2.78 18.24 1.04
N LEU A 67 -2.39 17.03 0.65
CA LEU A 67 -1.34 16.26 1.32
C LEU A 67 0.03 16.96 1.23
N THR A 68 0.33 17.57 0.08
CA THR A 68 1.63 18.20 -0.19
C THR A 68 1.74 19.63 0.34
N GLN A 69 0.71 20.46 0.14
CA GLN A 69 0.76 21.90 0.43
C GLN A 69 0.21 22.22 1.83
N HIS A 70 -0.92 21.63 2.20
CA HIS A 70 -1.61 21.96 3.44
C HIS A 70 -1.08 21.18 4.64
N LEU A 71 -0.86 19.87 4.45
CA LEU A 71 -0.42 18.99 5.54
C LEU A 71 1.11 18.82 5.62
N ARG A 72 1.85 19.39 4.65
CA ARG A 72 3.33 19.30 4.53
C ARG A 72 3.87 17.87 4.70
N LEU A 73 3.10 16.86 4.29
CA LEU A 73 3.46 15.44 4.45
C LEU A 73 4.64 15.05 3.56
N PHE A 74 4.78 15.78 2.47
CA PHE A 74 5.83 15.61 1.49
C PHE A 74 6.60 16.93 1.38
N PRO A 75 7.37 17.32 2.42
CA PRO A 75 8.08 18.60 2.42
C PRO A 75 9.15 18.64 1.33
N GLU A 76 9.72 17.48 1.02
CA GLU A 76 10.70 17.30 -0.04
C GLU A 76 10.05 17.40 -1.42
N VAL A 77 10.56 18.32 -2.25
CA VAL A 77 10.15 18.50 -3.66
C VAL A 77 10.23 17.15 -4.39
N LYS A 78 11.31 16.41 -4.16
CA LYS A 78 11.57 15.09 -4.76
C LYS A 78 10.47 14.07 -4.45
N ARG A 79 9.97 14.02 -3.22
CA ARG A 79 8.89 13.09 -2.82
C ARG A 79 7.56 13.47 -3.48
N ARG A 80 7.29 14.77 -3.64
CA ARG A 80 6.11 15.25 -4.38
C ARG A 80 6.16 14.91 -5.85
N GLU A 81 7.32 15.08 -6.48
CA GLU A 81 7.53 14.75 -7.89
C GLU A 81 7.42 13.24 -8.13
N LYS A 82 8.01 12.41 -7.25
CA LYS A 82 7.83 10.95 -7.28
C LYS A 82 6.35 10.56 -7.18
N MET A 83 5.62 11.12 -6.23
CA MET A 83 4.19 10.80 -6.04
C MET A 83 3.33 11.22 -7.24
N LYS A 84 3.66 12.35 -7.90
CA LYS A 84 3.00 12.76 -9.14
C LYS A 84 3.35 11.85 -10.32
N ALA A 85 4.63 11.48 -10.45
CA ALA A 85 5.10 10.61 -11.50
C ALA A 85 4.57 9.18 -11.40
N ALA A 86 4.16 8.75 -10.20
CA ALA A 86 3.53 7.45 -9.97
C ALA A 86 2.15 7.31 -10.62
N ASP A 87 1.51 8.41 -11.03
CA ASP A 87 0.19 8.45 -11.67
C ASP A 87 -0.81 7.46 -11.04
N THR A 88 -1.07 7.66 -9.75
CA THR A 88 -1.87 6.72 -8.96
C THR A 88 -3.31 6.58 -9.46
N ALA A 89 -3.82 7.59 -10.18
CA ALA A 89 -5.13 7.55 -10.81
C ALA A 89 -5.14 6.55 -11.98
N LEU A 90 -4.18 6.66 -12.90
CA LEU A 90 -4.03 5.70 -14.00
C LEU A 90 -3.73 4.29 -13.48
N PHE A 91 -2.84 4.16 -12.48
CA PHE A 91 -2.56 2.89 -11.82
C PHE A 91 -3.87 2.24 -11.33
N SER A 92 -4.69 2.96 -10.58
CA SER A 92 -5.90 2.38 -10.00
C SER A 92 -6.97 2.10 -11.05
N ALA A 93 -7.12 2.99 -12.04
CA ALA A 93 -8.08 2.82 -13.13
C ALA A 93 -7.75 1.62 -14.05
N THR A 94 -6.47 1.24 -14.14
CA THR A 94 -6.02 0.05 -14.89
C THR A 94 -6.06 -1.23 -14.04
N TRP A 95 -5.85 -1.12 -12.73
CA TRP A 95 -5.88 -2.27 -11.82
C TRP A 95 -7.31 -2.72 -11.46
N TRP A 96 -8.23 -1.77 -11.36
CA TRP A 96 -9.65 -2.02 -11.05
C TRP A 96 -10.57 -1.36 -12.07
N PRO A 97 -10.51 -1.79 -13.35
CA PRO A 97 -11.18 -1.10 -14.45
C PRO A 97 -12.71 -1.13 -14.37
N TYR A 98 -13.27 -2.06 -13.59
CA TYR A 98 -14.72 -2.27 -13.47
C TYR A 98 -15.29 -1.85 -12.11
N ALA A 99 -14.46 -1.27 -11.23
CA ALA A 99 -14.94 -0.78 -9.95
C ALA A 99 -15.83 0.47 -10.15
N ASP A 100 -16.86 0.61 -9.32
CA ASP A 100 -17.57 1.87 -9.21
C ASP A 100 -16.64 2.98 -8.69
N PHE A 101 -17.04 4.23 -8.89
CA PHE A 101 -16.20 5.38 -8.53
C PHE A 101 -15.81 5.40 -7.05
N GLU A 102 -16.70 5.05 -6.14
CA GLU A 102 -16.43 5.16 -4.70
C GLU A 102 -15.46 4.08 -4.23
N ALA A 103 -15.61 2.85 -4.72
CA ALA A 103 -14.67 1.76 -4.52
C ALA A 103 -13.31 2.12 -5.14
N LEU A 104 -13.29 2.58 -6.39
CA LEU A 104 -12.09 2.97 -7.12
C LEU A 104 -11.33 4.10 -6.40
N ARG A 105 -12.03 5.14 -5.96
CA ARG A 105 -11.46 6.24 -5.16
C ARG A 105 -10.86 5.73 -3.86
N THR A 106 -11.56 4.85 -3.15
CA THR A 106 -11.10 4.28 -1.88
C THR A 106 -9.82 3.47 -2.05
N VAL A 107 -9.75 2.58 -3.04
CA VAL A 107 -8.54 1.78 -3.30
C VAL A 107 -7.39 2.63 -3.84
N THR A 108 -7.69 3.72 -4.56
CA THR A 108 -6.67 4.69 -5.00
C THR A 108 -6.06 5.42 -3.80
N TYR A 109 -6.87 5.86 -2.83
CA TYR A 109 -6.38 6.50 -1.62
C TYR A 109 -5.54 5.54 -0.77
N LEU A 110 -5.97 4.28 -0.69
CA LEU A 110 -5.18 3.23 -0.07
C LEU A 110 -3.82 3.05 -0.78
N SER A 111 -3.80 3.06 -2.10
CA SER A 111 -2.59 2.93 -2.90
C SER A 111 -1.63 4.11 -2.70
N ILE A 112 -2.14 5.35 -2.71
CA ILE A 112 -1.34 6.55 -2.39
C ILE A 112 -0.70 6.42 -1.01
N ARG A 113 -1.47 5.96 -0.02
CA ARG A 113 -0.93 5.74 1.32
C ARG A 113 0.13 4.65 1.30
N LEU A 114 -0.09 3.53 0.61
CA LEU A 114 0.88 2.45 0.52
C LEU A 114 2.18 2.91 -0.13
N PHE A 115 2.12 3.63 -1.25
CA PHE A 115 3.31 4.21 -1.89
C PHE A 115 4.01 5.20 -0.97
N ALA A 116 3.26 6.08 -0.29
CA ALA A 116 3.84 7.01 0.66
C ALA A 116 4.50 6.31 1.86
N TRP A 117 3.87 5.25 2.37
CA TRP A 117 4.34 4.48 3.52
C TRP A 117 5.57 3.62 3.17
N ASP A 118 5.57 2.97 2.00
CA ASP A 118 6.67 2.14 1.50
C ASP A 118 7.90 3.00 1.11
N ASP A 119 7.67 4.18 0.54
CA ASP A 119 8.74 5.14 0.23
C ASP A 119 9.32 5.82 1.48
N ASP A 120 8.84 5.55 2.70
CA ASP A 120 9.46 6.05 3.96
C ASP A 120 10.77 5.31 4.29
N SER A 121 11.60 5.15 3.26
CA SER A 121 12.95 4.62 3.25
C SER A 121 13.94 5.55 3.96
N CYS A 122 15.20 5.11 4.10
CA CYS A 122 16.31 5.95 4.57
C CYS A 122 16.46 7.28 3.83
N GLU A 123 15.91 7.38 2.61
CA GLU A 123 15.97 8.60 1.81
C GLU A 123 15.12 9.73 2.39
N PHE A 124 13.99 9.40 3.04
CA PHE A 124 13.00 10.38 3.49
C PHE A 124 12.69 10.29 4.99
N SER A 125 13.27 9.32 5.69
CA SER A 125 12.93 9.00 7.07
C SER A 125 14.13 8.46 7.84
N THR A 126 14.13 8.67 9.17
CA THR A 126 15.14 8.08 10.08
C THR A 126 14.75 6.69 10.58
N LEU A 127 13.58 6.17 10.17
CA LEU A 127 13.06 4.88 10.62
C LEU A 127 13.98 3.70 10.25
N CYS A 128 14.77 3.81 9.20
CA CYS A 128 15.69 2.74 8.81
C CYS A 128 16.98 2.68 9.68
N THR A 129 17.32 3.78 10.37
CA THR A 129 18.52 3.88 11.21
C THR A 129 18.21 3.95 12.70
N ASP A 130 16.96 4.24 13.08
CA ASP A 130 16.49 4.36 14.46
C ASP A 130 15.39 3.32 14.75
N ILE A 131 15.80 2.19 15.35
CA ILE A 131 14.91 1.06 15.65
C ILE A 131 13.81 1.42 16.66
N VAL A 132 14.07 2.38 17.56
CA VAL A 132 13.11 2.80 18.57
C VAL A 132 11.98 3.56 17.88
N LYS A 133 12.32 4.56 17.04
CA LYS A 133 11.34 5.28 16.22
C LYS A 133 10.60 4.37 15.26
N ALA A 134 11.28 3.39 14.65
CA ALA A 134 10.63 2.40 13.80
C ALA A 134 9.57 1.58 14.55
N THR A 135 9.88 1.20 15.78
CA THR A 135 8.97 0.43 16.64
C THR A 135 7.77 1.28 17.08
N GLU A 136 8.00 2.53 17.46
CA GLU A 136 6.95 3.50 17.79
C GLU A 136 6.02 3.74 16.59
N PHE A 137 6.60 4.08 15.43
CA PHE A 137 5.85 4.30 14.19
C PHE A 137 4.99 3.09 13.80
N ARG A 138 5.54 1.87 13.91
CA ARG A 138 4.78 0.63 13.66
C ARG A 138 3.62 0.47 14.64
N SER A 139 3.86 0.71 15.93
CA SER A 139 2.85 0.57 16.98
C SER A 139 1.72 1.57 16.80
N GLU A 140 2.06 2.84 16.54
CA GLU A 140 1.08 3.89 16.24
C GLU A 140 0.27 3.58 14.97
N THR A 141 0.93 3.10 13.92
CA THR A 141 0.27 2.74 12.65
C THR A 141 -0.76 1.64 12.87
N ILE A 142 -0.39 0.57 13.59
CA ILE A 142 -1.29 -0.56 13.89
C ILE A 142 -2.47 -0.08 14.74
N ASN A 143 -2.21 0.70 15.79
CA ASN A 143 -3.26 1.22 16.68
C ASN A 143 -4.25 2.12 15.91
N TYR A 144 -3.73 3.00 15.05
CA TYR A 144 -4.57 3.87 14.24
C TYR A 144 -5.45 3.06 13.27
N ILE A 145 -4.88 2.08 12.56
CA ILE A 145 -5.64 1.21 11.65
C ILE A 145 -6.73 0.44 12.41
N ASN A 146 -6.39 -0.19 13.54
CA ASN A 146 -7.35 -0.94 14.35
C ASN A 146 -8.52 -0.05 14.81
N LYS A 147 -8.24 1.18 15.23
CA LYS A 147 -9.27 2.16 15.58
C LYS A 147 -10.10 2.59 14.37
N SER A 148 -9.46 2.88 13.24
CA SER A 148 -10.12 3.22 11.98
C SER A 148 -10.96 2.09 11.38
N LEU A 149 -10.75 0.85 11.81
CA LEU A 149 -11.58 -0.30 11.45
C LEU A 149 -12.60 -0.67 12.53
N GLY A 150 -12.53 -0.05 13.71
CA GLY A 150 -13.41 -0.39 14.85
C GLY A 150 -13.08 -1.73 15.52
N ILE A 151 -11.87 -2.26 15.32
CA ILE A 151 -11.41 -3.54 15.87
C ILE A 151 -10.95 -3.38 17.34
N SER A 152 -10.48 -2.20 17.72
CA SER A 152 -10.00 -1.90 19.07
C SER A 152 -10.81 -0.78 19.73
N TYR A 153 -11.20 -1.01 20.99
CA TYR A 153 -11.80 -0.03 21.90
C TYR A 153 -10.77 0.39 22.94
N ASP A 154 -9.59 0.87 22.53
CA ASP A 154 -8.68 1.50 23.50
C ASP A 154 -9.24 2.91 23.81
N PRO A 155 -9.66 3.20 25.06
CA PRO A 155 -10.28 4.47 25.44
C PRO A 155 -9.30 5.65 25.42
N LYS A 156 -8.00 5.42 25.21
CA LYS A 156 -7.03 6.52 25.13
C LYS A 156 -7.27 7.35 23.86
N PRO A 157 -7.36 8.69 23.97
CA PRO A 157 -7.28 9.56 22.82
C PRO A 157 -6.02 9.19 22.03
N VAL A 158 -6.15 9.10 20.72
CA VAL A 158 -4.95 8.99 19.87
C VAL A 158 -4.28 10.35 20.02
N GLU A 159 -3.19 10.39 20.77
CA GLU A 159 -2.23 11.49 20.68
C GLU A 159 -1.93 11.68 19.19
N THR A 160 -1.85 12.94 18.74
CA THR A 160 -1.59 13.25 17.33
C THR A 160 -0.44 12.39 16.84
N PRO A 161 -0.65 11.47 15.86
CA PRO A 161 0.37 10.51 15.50
C PRO A 161 1.68 11.20 15.16
N SER A 162 2.79 10.62 15.61
CA SER A 162 4.13 11.21 15.43
C SER A 162 4.48 11.43 13.96
N ASN A 163 3.92 10.59 13.08
CA ASN A 163 4.08 10.65 11.65
C ASN A 163 2.73 10.93 10.96
N ALA A 164 2.73 11.93 10.10
CA ALA A 164 1.53 12.43 9.48
C ALA A 164 1.02 11.58 8.28
N ILE A 165 1.73 10.50 7.90
CA ILE A 165 1.24 9.43 7.03
C ILE A 165 0.18 8.56 7.73
N ILE A 166 0.29 8.39 9.05
CA ILE A 166 -0.61 7.55 9.85
C ILE A 166 -2.08 7.98 9.70
N PRO A 167 -2.45 9.27 9.90
CA PRO A 167 -3.84 9.70 9.80
C PRO A 167 -4.45 9.60 8.40
N MET A 168 -3.66 9.37 7.34
CA MET A 168 -4.20 9.19 5.98
C MET A 168 -5.14 7.98 5.88
N PHE A 169 -5.02 7.00 6.77
CA PHE A 169 -5.90 5.84 6.78
C PHE A 169 -7.32 6.14 7.29
N GLY A 170 -7.56 7.30 7.93
CA GLY A 170 -8.82 7.60 8.60
C GLY A 170 -10.04 7.51 7.67
N GLU A 171 -9.97 8.21 6.53
CA GLU A 171 -11.05 8.21 5.51
C GLU A 171 -11.25 6.81 4.90
N ILE A 172 -10.15 6.10 4.66
CA ILE A 172 -10.17 4.75 4.08
C ILE A 172 -10.87 3.78 5.04
N GLY A 173 -10.49 3.78 6.32
CA GLY A 173 -11.10 2.92 7.34
C GLY A 173 -12.59 3.19 7.55
N GLU A 174 -13.01 4.46 7.49
CA GLU A 174 -14.44 4.81 7.54
C GLU A 174 -15.21 4.18 6.38
N ARG A 175 -14.68 4.23 5.15
CA ARG A 175 -15.31 3.58 3.99
C ARG A 175 -15.37 2.05 4.13
N PHE A 176 -14.33 1.43 4.69
CA PHE A 176 -14.34 -0.01 4.97
C PHE A 176 -15.41 -0.40 6.00
N ARG A 177 -15.63 0.42 7.04
CA ARG A 177 -16.71 0.18 8.01
C ARG A 177 -18.09 0.30 7.38
N GLN A 178 -18.31 1.35 6.59
CA GLN A 178 -19.59 1.58 5.92
C GLN A 178 -19.92 0.41 4.97
N SER A 179 -18.98 0.02 4.11
CA SER A 179 -19.17 -1.13 3.19
C SER A 179 -19.41 -2.45 3.93
N SER A 180 -18.73 -2.70 5.04
CA SER A 180 -18.94 -3.91 5.86
C SER A 180 -20.33 -3.94 6.52
N SER A 181 -20.85 -2.77 6.92
CA SER A 181 -22.22 -2.67 7.48
C SER A 181 -23.31 -2.87 6.43
N LEU A 182 -23.06 -2.45 5.18
CA LEU A 182 -23.94 -2.64 4.03
C LEU A 182 -23.92 -4.09 3.52
N GLY A 183 -22.77 -4.76 3.53
CA GLY A 183 -22.62 -6.15 3.11
C GLY A 183 -23.42 -7.16 3.96
N ASN A 184 -23.70 -6.83 5.22
CA ASN A 184 -24.58 -7.63 6.09
C ASN A 184 -26.08 -7.47 5.78
N SER A 185 -26.45 -6.64 4.79
CA SER A 185 -27.84 -6.32 4.44
C SER A 185 -28.26 -6.74 3.03
N LEU A 186 -27.35 -7.28 2.22
CA LEU A 186 -27.65 -7.75 0.85
C LEU A 186 -27.55 -9.28 0.77
N PRO A 187 -28.51 -9.97 0.12
CA PRO A 187 -28.34 -11.38 -0.23
C PRO A 187 -27.15 -11.50 -1.17
N THR A 188 -26.29 -12.49 -0.91
CA THR A 188 -25.14 -12.85 -1.75
C THR A 188 -25.59 -13.07 -3.19
N SER A 189 -25.44 -12.06 -4.05
CA SER A 189 -25.63 -12.19 -5.47
C SER A 189 -24.36 -12.78 -6.06
N SER A 190 -24.50 -13.99 -6.60
CA SER A 190 -23.50 -14.70 -7.38
C SER A 190 -23.14 -13.88 -8.62
N TYR A 191 -22.02 -13.16 -8.57
CA TYR A 191 -21.39 -12.59 -9.75
C TYR A 191 -19.95 -13.04 -9.82
N PHE A 192 -19.72 -14.14 -10.54
CA PHE A 192 -18.64 -14.31 -11.50
C PHE A 192 -19.10 -15.39 -12.51
N PRO A 193 -19.14 -15.11 -13.81
CA PRO A 193 -19.13 -16.18 -14.82
C PRO A 193 -17.77 -16.87 -14.88
#